data_AF-A0A8J5Y0R0-F1
#
_entry.id   AF-A0A8J5Y0R0-F1
#
_cell.length_a   1.000
_cell.length_b   1.000
_cell.length_c   1.000
_cell.angle_alpha   90.00
_cell.angle_beta   90.00
_cell.angle_gamma   90.00
#
_symmetry.space_group_name_H-M   'P 1'
#
loop_
_entity.id
_entity.type
_entity.pdbx_description
1 polymer ?
#
loop_
_entity_poly.entity_id
_entity_poly.type
_entity_poly.pdbx_seq_one_letter_code
_entity_poly.pdbx_strand_id
1 'polypeptide(L)'
;MLSLFSLMLRASLGARPLTSVLGSSVVRLGGVPRPFATVRMSDEFSGASSTGRGGYGVALMNGHRDPEAAELSGSRAYASEGMDEAPSAKQEQYARAIAERLAIPLPADALVSRRSCSEFIEQHAPAGTAMPTPSDKQIMYAQRLAAEANVDIPDGTLERADMCARFIEDMLARAEPAASRPPSDKQLTFANDLAVQHGVTVPPNALADSRACSQFIDELRQGGGEAGASGAPPYAAAAPMAMASRPPTERQLTFAQRLASNAQIELPPDALTSSAAISEFIDSQLAKPSDKMILYAAQLARERRVGLDSAVIADKTACSAFIDSLLAQRLDAGAETLGARPSVPPATPYGAAGGYGAPAASAPFENKDVHPSTWDMPGRR
;
A
#
# COMPACT_ATOMS: atom_id res chain seq x y z
N MET A 1 71.61 -6.08 18.51
CA MET A 1 71.91 -5.71 17.10
C MET A 1 70.59 -5.32 16.45
N LEU A 2 70.16 -4.08 16.24
CA LEU A 2 70.51 -2.70 16.54
C LEU A 2 69.15 -1.98 16.28
N SER A 3 68.56 -1.31 17.26
CA SER A 3 68.71 0.13 17.54
C SER A 3 67.76 1.03 16.73
N LEU A 4 67.04 1.88 17.48
CA LEU A 4 66.60 3.25 17.16
C LEU A 4 65.41 3.45 16.20
N PHE A 5 64.25 3.85 16.74
CA PHE A 5 63.86 5.28 16.76
C PHE A 5 62.59 5.51 17.61
N SER A 6 62.77 6.20 18.75
CA SER A 6 61.75 6.98 19.43
C SER A 6 61.36 8.19 18.59
N LEU A 7 60.08 8.58 18.52
CA LEU A 7 59.61 9.91 18.98
C LEU A 7 58.10 10.13 18.78
N MET A 8 57.47 10.64 19.85
CA MET A 8 56.38 11.64 19.88
C MET A 8 55.04 11.34 19.18
N LEU A 9 54.02 10.97 19.98
CA LEU A 9 52.94 11.92 20.28
C LEU A 9 52.14 11.47 21.51
N ARG A 10 52.28 12.23 22.60
CA ARG A 10 51.51 12.15 23.83
C ARG A 10 50.64 13.41 23.89
N ALA A 11 49.40 13.23 24.33
CA ALA A 11 48.48 14.25 24.86
C ALA A 11 47.80 15.21 23.87
N SER A 12 46.52 14.93 23.59
CA SER A 12 45.48 15.97 23.51
C SER A 12 44.15 15.38 23.98
N LEU A 13 43.96 15.38 25.30
CA LEU A 13 42.64 15.23 25.93
C LEU A 13 41.98 16.61 25.87
N GLY A 14 41.14 16.82 24.86
CA GLY A 14 40.28 18.00 24.76
C GLY A 14 39.09 17.87 25.69
N ALA A 15 39.21 18.44 26.89
CA ALA A 15 38.10 18.71 27.78
C ALA A 15 37.11 19.68 27.10
N ARG A 16 35.86 19.25 26.91
CA ARG A 16 34.75 20.13 26.52
C ARG A 16 34.12 20.73 27.78
N PRO A 17 34.03 22.07 27.90
CA PRO A 17 33.31 22.68 29.01
C PRO A 17 31.80 22.53 28.81
N LEU A 18 31.14 22.03 29.86
CA LEU A 18 29.69 22.07 30.04
C LEU A 18 29.28 23.52 30.26
N THR A 19 28.66 24.15 29.26
CA THR A 19 27.94 25.40 29.46
C THR A 19 26.57 25.09 30.05
N SER A 20 26.44 25.31 31.36
CA SER A 20 25.15 25.36 32.05
C SER A 20 24.39 26.60 31.59
N VAL A 21 23.19 26.41 31.06
CA VAL A 21 22.20 27.49 30.93
C VAL A 21 21.11 27.21 31.97
N LEU A 22 21.33 27.77 33.16
CA LEU A 22 20.31 27.98 34.20
C LEU A 22 20.03 29.48 34.25
N GLY A 23 18.76 29.86 34.13
CA GLY A 23 18.27 31.23 34.22
C GLY A 23 16.82 31.27 33.72
N SER A 24 15.85 30.82 34.52
CA SER A 24 15.07 31.66 35.43
C SER A 24 14.41 32.86 34.74
N SER A 25 13.08 32.82 34.58
CA SER A 25 12.18 33.80 35.22
C SER A 25 10.71 33.51 34.92
N VAL A 26 10.02 33.20 36.01
CA VAL A 26 8.57 33.33 36.23
C VAL A 26 8.21 34.82 36.27
N VAL A 27 7.12 35.22 35.60
CA VAL A 27 6.21 36.39 35.83
C VAL A 27 5.31 36.48 34.57
N ARG A 28 3.99 36.72 34.54
CA ARG A 28 2.85 36.76 35.47
C ARG A 28 1.64 37.25 34.62
N LEU A 29 0.42 36.89 35.02
CA LEU A 29 -0.87 37.60 34.82
C LEU A 29 -1.58 37.61 33.44
N GLY A 30 -2.77 37.01 33.43
CA GLY A 30 -4.01 37.80 33.32
C GLY A 30 -4.58 38.04 31.91
N GLY A 31 -5.25 37.04 31.35
CA GLY A 31 -6.17 37.21 30.22
C GLY A 31 -7.62 37.18 30.68
N VAL A 32 -8.26 38.35 30.66
CA VAL A 32 -9.66 38.63 31.06
C VAL A 32 -10.67 37.95 30.12
N PRO A 33 -11.84 37.48 30.60
CA PRO A 33 -12.91 36.91 29.77
C PRO A 33 -13.58 37.98 28.89
N ARG A 34 -13.81 37.65 27.61
CA ARG A 34 -14.61 38.46 26.67
C ARG A 34 -16.11 38.34 27.04
N PRO A 35 -16.85 39.44 27.16
CA PRO A 35 -18.30 39.39 27.36
C PRO A 35 -19.03 39.05 26.06
N PHE A 36 -20.10 38.25 26.19
CA PHE A 36 -21.09 37.99 25.16
C PHE A 36 -21.77 39.30 24.73
N ALA A 37 -21.64 39.67 23.46
CA ALA A 37 -22.47 40.69 22.85
C ALA A 37 -23.85 40.08 22.51
N THR A 38 -24.86 40.45 23.29
CA THR A 38 -26.27 40.21 22.99
C THR A 38 -26.69 41.23 21.94
N VAL A 39 -26.81 40.82 20.68
CA VAL A 39 -27.47 41.64 19.65
C VAL A 39 -28.97 41.38 19.73
N ARG A 40 -29.65 42.35 20.35
CA ARG A 40 -31.08 42.59 20.23
C ARG A 40 -31.27 43.42 18.95
N MET A 41 -31.96 42.89 17.95
CA MET A 41 -32.55 43.72 16.89
C MET A 41 -34.01 43.29 16.75
N SER A 42 -34.86 44.10 17.36
CA SER A 42 -36.28 44.14 17.07
C SER A 42 -36.49 45.13 15.93
N ASP A 43 -37.46 44.77 15.08
CA ASP A 43 -38.45 45.63 14.45
C ASP A 43 -38.10 46.49 13.21
N GLU A 44 -39.12 46.50 12.34
CA GLU A 44 -39.44 47.45 11.28
C GLU A 44 -38.79 47.28 9.90
N PHE A 45 -39.49 46.55 9.02
CA PHE A 45 -39.87 47.16 7.74
C PHE A 45 -41.23 46.66 7.22
N SER A 46 -42.12 47.62 7.05
CA SER A 46 -43.50 47.48 6.60
C SER A 46 -43.59 47.68 5.08
N GLY A 47 -44.32 46.79 4.41
CA GLY A 47 -45.27 47.10 3.33
C GLY A 47 -44.75 47.59 1.96
N ALA A 48 -44.93 46.76 0.93
CA ALA A 48 -45.53 47.21 -0.33
C ALA A 48 -46.17 46.03 -1.09
N SER A 49 -47.47 46.15 -1.29
CA SER A 49 -48.37 45.34 -2.09
C SER A 49 -48.05 45.36 -3.59
N SER A 50 -48.20 44.23 -4.28
CA SER A 50 -48.69 44.26 -5.67
C SER A 50 -49.65 43.10 -5.95
N THR A 51 -50.80 43.50 -6.48
CA THR A 51 -51.96 42.70 -6.87
C THR A 51 -51.94 42.43 -8.38
N GLY A 52 -52.36 41.23 -8.79
CA GLY A 52 -52.76 40.91 -10.16
C GLY A 52 -52.73 39.39 -10.35
N ARG A 53 -53.79 38.62 -10.10
CA ARG A 53 -55.14 38.56 -10.72
C ARG A 53 -55.12 38.11 -12.19
N GLY A 54 -55.48 36.84 -12.37
CA GLY A 54 -55.83 36.17 -13.63
C GLY A 54 -55.66 34.66 -13.43
N GLY A 55 -56.66 33.83 -13.12
CA GLY A 55 -58.09 33.98 -13.31
C GLY A 55 -58.54 33.19 -14.54
N TYR A 56 -58.45 31.86 -14.51
CA TYR A 56 -59.34 30.96 -15.27
C TYR A 56 -59.67 29.76 -14.39
N GLY A 57 -60.97 29.62 -14.12
CA GLY A 57 -61.51 28.53 -13.34
C GLY A 57 -62.23 27.50 -14.22
N VAL A 58 -62.52 26.40 -13.54
CA VAL A 58 -63.65 25.49 -13.70
C VAL A 58 -63.66 24.58 -14.92
N ALA A 59 -63.36 23.31 -14.67
CA ALA A 59 -64.25 22.22 -15.08
C ALA A 59 -64.08 21.02 -14.13
N LEU A 60 -65.08 20.84 -13.28
CA LEU A 60 -65.36 19.60 -12.56
C LEU A 60 -65.74 18.53 -13.58
N MET A 61 -64.99 17.43 -13.65
CA MET A 61 -65.56 16.14 -14.03
C MET A 61 -64.89 15.02 -13.24
N ASN A 62 -65.68 14.48 -12.30
CA ASN A 62 -65.52 13.12 -11.81
C ASN A 62 -65.78 12.16 -12.98
N GLY A 63 -64.86 11.24 -13.25
CA GLY A 63 -65.05 10.21 -14.26
C GLY A 63 -64.00 9.11 -14.14
N HIS A 64 -64.46 7.96 -13.67
CA HIS A 64 -63.92 6.61 -13.84
C HIS A 64 -62.41 6.31 -13.69
N ARG A 65 -62.13 5.46 -12.70
CA ARG A 65 -60.95 4.60 -12.59
C ARG A 65 -60.94 3.57 -13.73
N ASP A 66 -59.94 3.64 -14.59
CA ASP A 66 -59.45 2.52 -15.39
C ASP A 66 -58.05 2.14 -14.88
N PRO A 67 -57.80 0.90 -14.43
CA PRO A 67 -56.48 0.45 -14.01
C PRO A 67 -55.81 -0.40 -15.10
N GLU A 68 -55.26 0.23 -16.15
CA GLU A 68 -54.48 -0.51 -17.15
C GLU A 68 -53.48 0.41 -17.89
N ALA A 69 -52.50 0.96 -17.15
CA ALA A 69 -51.30 1.57 -17.73
C ALA A 69 -50.22 1.77 -16.66
N ALA A 70 -49.62 0.67 -16.20
CA ALA A 70 -48.47 0.71 -15.30
C ALA A 70 -47.39 -0.29 -15.77
N GLU A 71 -46.98 -0.18 -17.03
CA GLU A 71 -45.73 -0.77 -17.50
C GLU A 71 -45.02 0.27 -18.36
N LEU A 72 -44.17 1.09 -17.74
CA LEU A 72 -43.06 1.83 -18.36
C LEU A 72 -42.22 2.47 -17.24
N SER A 73 -41.82 1.64 -16.27
CA SER A 73 -40.66 1.96 -15.43
C SER A 73 -39.43 1.62 -16.24
N GLY A 74 -38.82 2.66 -16.82
CA GLY A 74 -37.60 2.58 -17.61
C GLY A 74 -36.45 1.97 -16.81
N SER A 75 -36.32 0.65 -16.89
CA SER A 75 -35.08 -0.06 -16.67
C SER A 75 -34.08 0.45 -17.70
N ARG A 76 -33.14 1.26 -17.22
CA ARG A 76 -31.97 1.76 -17.94
C ARG A 76 -31.15 0.56 -18.41
N ALA A 77 -31.50 0.04 -19.58
CA ALA A 77 -30.80 -1.01 -20.28
C ALA A 77 -29.48 -0.46 -20.79
N TYR A 78 -28.49 -0.39 -19.90
CA TYR A 78 -27.11 -0.47 -20.34
C TYR A 78 -26.88 -1.89 -20.81
N ALA A 79 -27.06 -2.11 -22.12
CA ALA A 79 -26.56 -3.26 -22.82
C ALA A 79 -25.03 -3.21 -22.79
N SER A 80 -24.43 -3.51 -21.63
CA SER A 80 -23.08 -4.01 -21.58
C SER A 80 -23.19 -5.48 -21.94
N GLU A 81 -22.93 -5.82 -23.21
CA GLU A 81 -22.55 -7.18 -23.65
C GLU A 81 -21.19 -7.57 -23.05
N GLY A 82 -21.03 -7.35 -21.74
CA GLY A 82 -19.93 -7.87 -20.94
C GLY A 82 -20.33 -9.30 -20.61
N MET A 83 -19.58 -10.24 -21.18
CA MET A 83 -19.66 -11.68 -20.93
C MET A 83 -20.10 -11.98 -19.50
N ASP A 84 -21.07 -12.88 -19.35
CA ASP A 84 -21.39 -13.59 -18.11
C ASP A 84 -20.15 -14.37 -17.66
N GLU A 85 -19.15 -13.66 -17.16
CA GLU A 85 -17.98 -14.25 -16.55
C GLU A 85 -18.42 -15.06 -15.34
N ALA A 86 -17.71 -16.16 -15.09
CA ALA A 86 -17.89 -16.93 -13.88
C ALA A 86 -17.79 -16.00 -12.64
N PRO A 87 -18.59 -16.26 -11.59
CA PRO A 87 -18.47 -15.55 -10.34
C PRO A 87 -17.05 -15.66 -9.77
N SER A 88 -16.63 -14.65 -9.00
CA SER A 88 -15.35 -14.75 -8.29
C SER A 88 -15.41 -15.89 -7.26
N ALA A 89 -14.30 -16.60 -7.03
CA ALA A 89 -14.23 -17.64 -6.01
C ALA A 89 -14.72 -17.16 -4.62
N LYS A 90 -14.50 -15.89 -4.28
CA LYS A 90 -15.02 -15.29 -3.03
C LYS A 90 -16.54 -15.15 -3.04
N GLN A 91 -17.10 -14.78 -4.18
CA GLN A 91 -18.54 -14.61 -4.37
C GLN A 91 -19.25 -15.96 -4.29
N GLU A 92 -18.71 -17.00 -4.94
CA GLU A 92 -19.22 -18.37 -4.82
C GLU A 92 -19.17 -18.89 -3.38
N GLN A 93 -18.04 -18.70 -2.68
CA GLN A 93 -17.92 -19.10 -1.27
C GLN A 93 -18.96 -18.40 -0.40
N TYR A 94 -19.21 -17.12 -0.65
CA TYR A 94 -20.21 -16.36 0.08
C TYR A 94 -21.64 -16.84 -0.22
N ALA A 95 -21.97 -17.06 -1.49
CA ALA A 95 -23.26 -17.62 -1.90
C ALA A 95 -23.50 -19.01 -1.28
N ARG A 96 -22.48 -19.89 -1.26
CA ARG A 96 -22.56 -21.20 -0.60
C ARG A 96 -22.78 -21.08 0.90
N ALA A 97 -22.08 -20.16 1.57
CA ALA A 97 -22.26 -19.93 3.01
C ALA A 97 -23.68 -19.42 3.34
N ILE A 98 -24.26 -18.56 2.49
CA ILE A 98 -25.65 -18.13 2.62
C ILE A 98 -26.61 -19.31 2.43
N ALA A 99 -26.42 -20.09 1.37
CA ALA A 99 -27.24 -21.26 1.05
C ALA A 99 -27.22 -22.30 2.18
N GLU A 100 -26.03 -22.62 2.71
CA GLU A 100 -25.83 -23.54 3.83
C GLU A 100 -26.51 -23.02 5.10
N ARG A 101 -26.30 -21.75 5.46
CA ARG A 101 -26.87 -21.15 6.67
C ARG A 101 -28.40 -21.11 6.63
N LEU A 102 -28.99 -20.85 5.47
CA LEU A 102 -30.45 -20.81 5.28
C LEU A 102 -31.05 -22.18 4.95
N ALA A 103 -30.23 -23.22 4.83
CA ALA A 103 -30.62 -24.55 4.37
C ALA A 103 -31.42 -24.53 3.05
N ILE A 104 -31.06 -23.64 2.12
CA ILE A 104 -31.63 -23.57 0.76
C ILE A 104 -30.60 -24.09 -0.25
N PRO A 105 -31.02 -24.82 -1.30
CA PRO A 105 -30.10 -25.25 -2.34
C PRO A 105 -29.59 -24.05 -3.15
N LEU A 106 -28.28 -23.99 -3.40
CA LEU A 106 -27.69 -22.98 -4.29
C LEU A 106 -28.03 -23.37 -5.75
N PRO A 107 -28.68 -22.49 -6.54
CA PRO A 107 -29.06 -22.83 -7.90
C PRO A 107 -27.82 -22.92 -8.80
N ALA A 108 -27.83 -23.82 -9.78
CA ALA A 108 -26.63 -24.13 -10.57
C ALA A 108 -26.15 -22.96 -11.44
N ASP A 109 -27.07 -22.11 -11.88
CA ASP A 109 -26.79 -20.89 -12.64
C ASP A 109 -26.01 -19.85 -11.80
N ALA A 110 -26.21 -19.81 -10.49
CA ALA A 110 -25.43 -18.98 -9.57
C ALA A 110 -23.94 -19.39 -9.46
N LEU A 111 -23.55 -20.57 -9.96
CA LEU A 111 -22.15 -20.98 -10.08
C LEU A 111 -21.56 -20.71 -11.47
N VAL A 112 -22.40 -20.43 -12.46
CA VAL A 112 -21.98 -20.25 -13.85
C VAL A 112 -21.95 -18.77 -14.23
N SER A 113 -22.93 -17.97 -13.76
CA SER A 113 -22.99 -16.53 -14.02
C SER A 113 -22.74 -15.73 -12.75
N ARG A 114 -21.82 -14.76 -12.84
CA ARG A 114 -21.62 -13.73 -11.80
C ARG A 114 -22.91 -13.01 -11.45
N ARG A 115 -23.80 -12.79 -12.42
CA ARG A 115 -25.05 -12.06 -12.22
C ARG A 115 -26.04 -12.88 -11.39
N SER A 116 -26.30 -14.14 -11.76
CA SER A 116 -27.14 -15.05 -10.97
C SER A 116 -26.59 -15.24 -9.56
N CYS A 117 -25.26 -15.31 -9.40
CA CYS A 117 -24.61 -15.39 -8.10
C CYS A 117 -24.89 -14.15 -7.24
N SER A 118 -24.73 -12.95 -7.81
CA SER A 118 -25.04 -11.69 -7.12
C SER A 118 -26.51 -11.60 -6.73
N GLU A 119 -27.42 -11.95 -7.64
CA GLU A 119 -28.87 -11.90 -7.39
C GLU A 119 -29.29 -12.85 -6.27
N PHE A 120 -28.74 -14.08 -6.26
CA PHE A 120 -28.95 -15.01 -5.15
C PHE A 120 -28.44 -14.45 -3.82
N ILE A 121 -27.25 -13.84 -3.81
CA ILE A 121 -26.69 -13.20 -2.62
C ILE A 121 -27.58 -12.04 -2.16
N GLU A 122 -28.08 -11.20 -3.05
CA GLU A 122 -28.95 -10.06 -2.71
C GLU A 122 -30.31 -10.51 -2.17
N GLN A 123 -30.91 -11.53 -2.78
CA GLN A 123 -32.22 -12.05 -2.38
C GLN A 123 -32.18 -12.80 -1.04
N HIS A 124 -31.08 -13.53 -0.79
CA HIS A 124 -30.97 -14.43 0.35
C HIS A 124 -29.95 -14.00 1.40
N ALA A 125 -29.23 -12.89 1.22
CA ALA A 125 -28.53 -12.27 2.34
C ALA A 125 -29.58 -11.96 3.41
N PRO A 126 -29.46 -12.50 4.63
CA PRO A 126 -30.43 -12.22 5.68
C PRO A 126 -30.64 -10.73 5.80
N ALA A 127 -31.89 -10.30 5.77
CA ALA A 127 -32.27 -8.95 6.14
C ALA A 127 -31.75 -8.72 7.57
N GLY A 128 -30.65 -7.98 7.70
CA GLY A 128 -29.94 -7.79 8.97
C GLY A 128 -28.71 -8.66 9.21
N THR A 129 -28.20 -9.41 8.23
CA THR A 129 -26.77 -9.78 8.26
C THR A 129 -26.03 -8.47 8.34
N ALA A 130 -25.23 -8.28 9.39
CA ALA A 130 -24.45 -7.07 9.60
C ALA A 130 -23.91 -6.62 8.24
N MET A 131 -24.51 -5.53 7.72
CA MET A 131 -24.01 -4.87 6.52
C MET A 131 -22.51 -4.76 6.72
N PRO A 132 -21.69 -5.09 5.72
CA PRO A 132 -20.25 -5.14 5.89
C PRO A 132 -19.84 -3.89 6.67
N THR A 133 -19.19 -4.10 7.82
CA THR A 133 -18.66 -2.98 8.59
C THR A 133 -17.72 -2.21 7.66
N PRO A 134 -17.74 -0.88 7.67
CA PRO A 134 -16.86 -0.11 6.81
C PRO A 134 -15.41 -0.52 7.07
N SER A 135 -14.60 -0.56 6.01
CA SER A 135 -13.18 -0.81 6.17
C SER A 135 -12.54 0.28 7.04
N ASP A 136 -11.52 -0.06 7.83
CA ASP A 136 -10.75 0.92 8.62
C ASP A 136 -10.32 2.14 7.79
N LYS A 137 -9.96 1.92 6.50
CA LYS A 137 -9.61 3.00 5.58
C LYS A 137 -10.78 3.94 5.28
N GLN A 138 -11.99 3.41 5.13
CA GLN A 138 -13.20 4.22 4.92
C GLN A 138 -13.52 5.02 6.18
N ILE A 139 -13.45 4.42 7.36
CA ILE A 139 -13.67 5.10 8.65
C ILE A 139 -12.67 6.25 8.82
N MET A 140 -11.37 5.98 8.66
CA MET A 140 -10.33 7.01 8.76
C MET A 140 -10.53 8.14 7.75
N TYR A 141 -10.93 7.80 6.52
CA TYR A 141 -11.14 8.78 5.46
C TYR A 141 -12.36 9.66 5.75
N ALA A 142 -13.49 9.07 6.16
CA ALA A 142 -14.68 9.79 6.59
C ALA A 142 -14.39 10.73 7.77
N GLN A 143 -13.68 10.25 8.79
CA GLN A 143 -13.26 11.05 9.94
C GLN A 143 -12.37 12.23 9.54
N ARG A 144 -11.42 12.00 8.63
CA ARG A 144 -10.57 13.08 8.12
C ARG A 144 -11.37 14.14 7.36
N LEU A 145 -12.28 13.73 6.48
CA LEU A 145 -13.14 14.66 5.74
C LEU A 145 -14.05 15.48 6.67
N ALA A 146 -14.62 14.82 7.68
CA ALA A 146 -15.42 15.47 8.71
C ALA A 146 -14.61 16.52 9.50
N ALA A 147 -13.39 16.17 9.91
CA ALA A 147 -12.49 17.09 10.60
C ALA A 147 -12.03 18.26 9.71
N GLU A 148 -11.69 17.99 8.44
CA GLU A 148 -11.30 19.03 7.46
C GLU A 148 -12.45 20.02 7.20
N ALA A 149 -13.69 19.52 7.16
CA ALA A 149 -14.88 20.35 6.93
C ALA A 149 -15.48 20.95 8.22
N ASN A 150 -14.97 20.56 9.39
CA ASN A 150 -15.54 20.89 10.71
C ASN A 150 -17.05 20.54 10.80
N VAL A 151 -17.39 19.33 10.34
CA VAL A 151 -18.76 18.76 10.37
C VAL A 151 -18.74 17.49 11.21
N ASP A 152 -19.74 17.31 12.08
CA ASP A 152 -19.88 16.08 12.87
C ASP A 152 -20.34 14.91 12.00
N ILE A 153 -19.82 13.71 12.29
CA ILE A 153 -20.21 12.49 11.59
C ILE A 153 -21.55 12.00 12.17
N PRO A 154 -22.60 11.78 11.34
CA PRO A 154 -23.87 11.26 11.82
C PRO A 154 -23.75 9.88 12.52
N ASP A 155 -24.60 9.63 13.51
CA ASP A 155 -24.62 8.36 14.23
C ASP A 155 -24.91 7.17 13.30
N GLY A 156 -24.21 6.06 13.52
CA GLY A 156 -24.32 4.86 12.69
C GLY A 156 -23.57 4.92 11.35
N THR A 157 -23.06 6.09 10.92
CA THR A 157 -22.26 6.20 9.68
C THR A 157 -20.99 5.35 9.74
N LEU A 158 -20.36 5.22 10.92
CA LEU A 158 -19.16 4.40 11.11
C LEU A 158 -19.46 2.91 11.35
N GLU A 159 -20.73 2.54 11.52
CA GLU A 159 -21.13 1.15 11.80
C GLU A 159 -21.51 0.39 10.53
N ARG A 160 -21.86 1.11 9.46
CA ARG A 160 -22.35 0.54 8.20
C ARG A 160 -21.58 1.05 6.99
N ALA A 161 -21.06 0.15 6.16
CA ALA A 161 -20.24 0.54 5.00
C ALA A 161 -20.99 1.41 3.98
N ASP A 162 -22.29 1.17 3.78
CA ASP A 162 -23.11 1.94 2.84
C ASP A 162 -23.32 3.38 3.31
N MET A 163 -23.58 3.58 4.59
CA MET A 163 -23.72 4.93 5.17
C MET A 163 -22.37 5.66 5.20
N CYS A 164 -21.28 4.97 5.54
CA CYS A 164 -19.93 5.54 5.47
C CYS A 164 -19.56 5.98 4.06
N ALA A 165 -19.85 5.14 3.05
CA ALA A 165 -19.57 5.45 1.65
C ALA A 165 -20.37 6.67 1.16
N ARG A 166 -21.68 6.71 1.43
CA ARG A 166 -22.53 7.87 1.09
C ARG A 166 -22.07 9.16 1.76
N PHE A 167 -21.69 9.09 3.04
CA PHE A 167 -21.15 10.25 3.74
C PHE A 167 -19.85 10.77 3.10
N ILE A 168 -18.95 9.86 2.70
CA ILE A 168 -17.73 10.22 1.97
C ILE A 168 -18.08 10.90 0.64
N GLU A 169 -19.01 10.34 -0.13
CA GLU A 169 -19.47 10.91 -1.41
C GLU A 169 -20.09 12.30 -1.22
N ASP A 170 -20.99 12.46 -0.26
CA ASP A 170 -21.61 13.75 0.08
C ASP A 170 -20.57 14.78 0.51
N MET A 171 -19.58 14.37 1.32
CA MET A 171 -18.50 15.27 1.73
C MET A 171 -17.60 15.66 0.57
N LEU A 172 -17.34 14.74 -0.37
CA LEU A 172 -16.59 15.05 -1.59
C LEU A 172 -17.38 15.93 -2.57
N ALA A 173 -18.70 15.81 -2.61
CA ALA A 173 -19.57 16.67 -3.42
C ALA A 173 -19.71 18.08 -2.82
N ARG A 174 -19.79 18.17 -1.48
CA ARG A 174 -19.87 19.44 -0.73
C ARG A 174 -18.54 20.16 -0.62
N ALA A 175 -17.44 19.42 -0.69
CA ALA A 175 -16.17 19.99 -1.07
C ALA A 175 -16.32 20.49 -2.51
N GLU A 176 -16.92 21.68 -2.67
CA GLU A 176 -16.89 22.52 -3.87
C GLU A 176 -15.62 22.22 -4.66
N PRO A 177 -15.65 22.07 -6.00
CA PRO A 177 -14.51 21.60 -6.79
C PRO A 177 -13.23 22.27 -6.31
N ALA A 178 -12.48 21.50 -5.50
CA ALA A 178 -11.66 22.01 -4.40
C ALA A 178 -11.23 23.46 -4.59
N ALA A 179 -11.71 24.38 -3.75
CA ALA A 179 -10.99 25.64 -3.55
C ALA A 179 -9.51 25.27 -3.42
N SER A 180 -8.74 25.62 -4.45
CA SER A 180 -7.38 25.20 -4.75
C SER A 180 -6.64 24.72 -3.51
N ARG A 181 -6.68 23.41 -3.22
CA ARG A 181 -5.93 22.86 -2.09
C ARG A 181 -4.45 23.13 -2.42
N PRO A 182 -3.69 23.75 -1.52
CA PRO A 182 -2.27 23.96 -1.77
C PRO A 182 -1.61 22.60 -2.03
N PRO A 183 -0.66 22.53 -2.98
CA PRO A 183 0.12 21.32 -3.22
C PRO A 183 0.81 20.85 -1.95
N SER A 184 0.95 19.53 -1.80
CA SER A 184 1.74 18.97 -0.70
C SER A 184 3.22 19.38 -0.84
N ASP A 185 3.93 19.53 0.27
CA ASP A 185 5.38 19.81 0.28
C ASP A 185 6.17 18.85 -0.63
N LYS A 186 5.80 17.57 -0.66
CA LYS A 186 6.44 16.57 -1.53
C LYS A 186 6.20 16.85 -3.01
N GLN A 187 4.99 17.30 -3.38
CA GLN A 187 4.68 17.69 -4.75
C GLN A 187 5.48 18.93 -5.14
N LEU A 188 5.58 19.92 -4.25
CA LEU A 188 6.38 21.13 -4.49
C LEU A 188 7.87 20.83 -4.63
N THR A 189 8.46 20.01 -3.76
CA THR A 189 9.87 19.60 -3.89
C THR A 189 10.09 18.87 -5.22
N PHE A 190 9.21 17.93 -5.57
CA PHE A 190 9.34 17.17 -6.80
C PHE A 190 9.15 18.04 -8.06
N ALA A 191 8.18 18.96 -8.06
CA ALA A 191 7.98 19.92 -9.14
C ALA A 191 9.19 20.84 -9.32
N ASN A 192 9.80 21.32 -8.22
CA ASN A 192 11.02 22.13 -8.29
C ASN A 192 12.23 21.34 -8.82
N ASP A 193 12.42 20.10 -8.35
CA ASP A 193 13.50 19.22 -8.85
C ASP A 193 13.37 19.00 -10.38
N LEU A 194 12.15 18.70 -10.85
CA LEU A 194 11.85 18.55 -12.28
C LEU A 194 12.06 19.85 -13.06
N ALA A 195 11.61 20.98 -12.51
CA ALA A 195 11.77 22.29 -13.13
C ALA A 195 13.26 22.63 -13.32
N VAL A 196 14.09 22.42 -12.29
CA VAL A 196 15.55 22.59 -12.36
C VAL A 196 16.18 21.67 -13.39
N GLN A 197 15.77 20.39 -13.42
CA GLN A 197 16.29 19.40 -14.38
C GLN A 197 15.98 19.78 -15.84
N HIS A 198 14.81 20.36 -16.09
CA HIS A 198 14.38 20.78 -17.44
C HIS A 198 14.71 22.25 -17.76
N GLY A 199 15.31 23.01 -16.83
CA GLY A 199 15.59 24.43 -17.00
C GLY A 199 14.34 25.32 -17.10
N VAL A 200 13.21 24.87 -16.54
CA VAL A 200 11.92 25.59 -16.48
C VAL A 200 11.70 26.11 -15.05
N THR A 201 10.87 27.13 -14.87
CA THR A 201 10.46 27.61 -13.53
C THR A 201 9.05 27.13 -13.21
N VAL A 202 8.78 26.76 -11.95
CA VAL A 202 7.44 26.29 -11.53
C VAL A 202 6.46 27.46 -11.63
N PRO A 203 5.35 27.34 -12.40
CA PRO A 203 4.43 28.46 -12.58
C PRO A 203 3.66 28.74 -11.27
N PRO A 204 3.24 29.99 -11.02
CA PRO A 204 2.66 30.39 -9.73
C PRO A 204 1.34 29.68 -9.41
N ASN A 205 0.57 29.29 -10.43
CA ASN A 205 -0.64 28.48 -10.25
C ASN A 205 -0.31 27.07 -9.75
N ALA A 206 0.80 26.46 -10.17
CA ALA A 206 1.28 25.17 -9.67
C ALA A 206 1.81 25.26 -8.23
N LEU A 207 2.19 26.45 -7.75
CA LEU A 207 2.54 26.66 -6.34
C LEU A 207 1.30 26.82 -5.44
N ALA A 208 0.19 27.33 -6.00
CA ALA A 208 -1.04 27.60 -5.28
C ALA A 208 -2.03 26.42 -5.31
N ASP A 209 -2.02 25.61 -6.37
CA ASP A 209 -3.00 24.55 -6.62
C ASP A 209 -2.34 23.17 -6.81
N SER A 210 -2.78 22.21 -6.00
CA SER A 210 -2.30 20.82 -6.05
C SER A 210 -2.53 20.12 -7.41
N ARG A 211 -3.64 20.40 -8.10
CA ARG A 211 -3.94 19.87 -9.43
C ARG A 211 -3.07 20.53 -10.48
N ALA A 212 -2.89 21.85 -10.43
CA ALA A 212 -1.98 22.54 -11.34
C ALA A 212 -0.52 22.07 -11.14
N CYS A 213 -0.12 21.79 -9.90
CA CYS A 213 1.19 21.19 -9.58
C CYS A 213 1.34 19.79 -10.18
N SER A 214 0.33 18.94 -10.01
CA SER A 214 0.31 17.60 -10.62
C SER A 214 0.35 17.65 -12.14
N GLN A 215 -0.44 18.53 -12.78
CA GLN A 215 -0.42 18.71 -14.24
C GLN A 215 0.96 19.16 -14.73
N PHE A 216 1.58 20.13 -14.06
CA PHE A 216 2.94 20.59 -14.38
C PHE A 216 3.98 19.45 -14.26
N ILE A 217 3.89 18.64 -13.20
CA ILE A 217 4.75 17.45 -13.03
C ILE A 217 4.54 16.46 -14.19
N ASP A 218 3.28 16.17 -14.54
CA ASP A 218 2.94 15.22 -15.60
C ASP A 218 3.39 15.72 -16.98
N GLU A 219 3.23 17.01 -17.27
CA GLU A 219 3.70 17.66 -18.51
C GLU A 219 5.22 17.57 -18.64
N LEU A 220 5.99 17.82 -17.58
CA LEU A 220 7.46 17.69 -17.63
C LEU A 220 7.91 16.24 -17.78
N ARG A 221 7.21 15.30 -17.13
CA ARG A 221 7.50 13.86 -17.26
C ARG A 221 7.21 13.34 -18.67
N GLN A 222 6.11 13.78 -19.29
CA GLN A 222 5.73 13.39 -20.65
C GLN A 222 6.55 14.14 -21.71
N GLY A 223 6.83 15.42 -21.48
CA GLY A 223 7.62 16.28 -22.35
C GLY A 223 9.10 15.90 -22.44
N GLY A 224 9.62 15.16 -21.45
CA GLY A 224 10.94 14.54 -21.53
C GLY A 224 11.05 13.37 -22.52
N GLY A 225 9.93 12.92 -23.12
CA GLY A 225 9.88 11.83 -24.08
C GLY A 225 9.76 12.23 -25.55
N GLU A 226 9.09 13.35 -25.89
CA GLU A 226 8.70 13.62 -27.29
C GLU A 226 8.77 15.08 -27.77
N ALA A 227 9.18 16.06 -26.96
CA ALA A 227 9.29 17.45 -27.41
C ALA A 227 10.75 17.87 -27.67
N GLY A 228 11.32 17.46 -28.82
CA GLY A 228 12.73 17.81 -29.09
C GLY A 228 13.33 17.48 -30.46
N ALA A 229 12.55 17.41 -31.55
CA ALA A 229 13.09 17.36 -32.93
C ALA A 229 12.85 18.64 -33.75
N SER A 230 12.28 19.71 -33.18
CA SER A 230 12.10 20.96 -33.93
C SER A 230 12.10 22.19 -33.02
N GLY A 231 13.30 22.66 -32.68
CA GLY A 231 13.45 23.90 -31.92
C GLY A 231 14.82 24.08 -31.31
N ALA A 232 15.87 23.83 -32.10
CA ALA A 232 17.23 24.16 -31.69
C ALA A 232 17.31 25.68 -31.40
N PRO A 233 17.69 26.12 -30.19
CA PRO A 233 18.25 27.44 -30.05
C PRO A 233 19.51 27.51 -30.94
N PRO A 234 19.69 28.54 -31.78
CA PRO A 234 20.89 28.71 -32.57
C PRO A 234 22.02 29.16 -31.65
N TYR A 235 22.61 28.22 -30.90
CA TYR A 235 23.90 28.43 -30.26
C TYR A 235 24.87 27.36 -30.78
N ALA A 236 25.74 27.86 -31.64
CA ALA A 236 27.04 27.37 -32.08
C ALA A 236 27.42 25.94 -31.68
N ALA A 237 27.81 25.17 -32.69
CA ALA A 237 28.56 23.93 -32.60
C ALA A 237 29.68 23.99 -31.53
N ALA A 238 29.32 23.65 -30.29
CA ALA A 238 30.27 23.20 -29.30
C ALA A 238 30.58 21.74 -29.63
N ALA A 239 31.85 21.47 -29.88
CA ALA A 239 32.41 20.16 -30.12
C ALA A 239 31.83 19.08 -29.17
N PRO A 240 31.90 17.78 -29.51
CA PRO A 240 31.70 16.70 -28.56
C PRO A 240 32.74 16.82 -27.45
N MET A 241 32.48 17.69 -26.47
CA MET A 241 33.25 17.76 -25.25
C MET A 241 33.07 16.40 -24.62
N ALA A 242 34.18 15.67 -24.55
CA ALA A 242 34.32 14.45 -23.78
C ALA A 242 33.46 14.58 -22.52
N MET A 243 32.64 13.57 -22.23
CA MET A 243 31.90 13.44 -20.97
C MET A 243 32.90 13.33 -19.82
N ALA A 244 33.62 14.43 -19.57
CA ALA A 244 34.48 14.62 -18.44
C ALA A 244 33.58 14.39 -17.23
N SER A 245 33.93 13.32 -16.51
CA SER A 245 33.36 12.83 -15.27
C SER A 245 32.50 13.88 -14.57
N ARG A 246 31.19 13.85 -14.84
CA ARG A 246 30.24 14.62 -14.04
C ARG A 246 30.41 14.15 -12.59
N PRO A 247 30.39 15.05 -11.60
CA PRO A 247 30.42 14.62 -10.22
C PRO A 247 29.20 13.72 -9.95
N PRO A 248 29.35 12.69 -9.09
CA PRO A 248 28.24 11.81 -8.73
C PRO A 248 27.12 12.60 -8.05
N THR A 249 25.87 12.20 -8.31
CA THR A 249 24.71 12.82 -7.64
C THR A 249 24.65 12.41 -6.16
N GLU A 250 24.07 13.26 -5.31
CA GLU A 250 23.91 12.97 -3.87
C GLU A 250 23.11 11.67 -3.63
N ARG A 251 22.11 11.39 -4.48
CA ARG A 251 21.35 10.12 -4.42
C ARG A 251 22.23 8.91 -4.73
N GLN A 252 23.13 9.00 -5.71
CA GLN A 252 24.08 7.92 -6.01
C GLN A 252 25.05 7.70 -4.84
N LEU A 253 25.58 8.78 -4.25
CA LEU A 253 26.48 8.71 -3.10
C LEU A 253 25.82 8.06 -1.88
N THR A 254 24.63 8.53 -1.50
CA THR A 254 23.89 7.98 -0.36
C THR A 254 23.51 6.51 -0.58
N PHE A 255 23.13 6.13 -1.80
CA PHE A 255 22.83 4.74 -2.15
C PHE A 255 24.08 3.85 -2.12
N ALA A 256 25.17 4.28 -2.75
CA ALA A 256 26.43 3.55 -2.77
C ALA A 256 27.01 3.38 -1.35
N GLN A 257 26.90 4.40 -0.50
CA GLN A 257 27.36 4.34 0.89
C GLN A 257 26.56 3.35 1.73
N ARG A 258 25.25 3.24 1.51
CA ARG A 258 24.42 2.20 2.15
C ARG A 258 24.81 0.79 1.69
N LEU A 259 25.02 0.60 0.38
CA LEU A 259 25.52 -0.67 -0.18
C LEU A 259 26.87 -1.06 0.41
N ALA A 260 27.82 -0.12 0.42
CA ALA A 260 29.16 -0.30 0.98
C ALA A 260 29.11 -0.66 2.47
N SER A 261 28.30 0.06 3.27
CA SER A 261 28.11 -0.23 4.70
C SER A 261 27.50 -1.61 4.95
N ASN A 262 26.48 -1.98 4.17
CA ASN A 262 25.84 -3.29 4.28
C ASN A 262 26.78 -4.44 3.90
N ALA A 263 27.62 -4.22 2.88
CA ALA A 263 28.63 -5.19 2.45
C ALA A 263 29.91 -5.17 3.31
N GLN A 264 30.03 -4.21 4.24
CA GLN A 264 31.24 -3.94 5.01
C GLN A 264 32.48 -3.71 4.13
N ILE A 265 32.28 -3.00 3.01
CA ILE A 265 33.33 -2.61 2.05
C ILE A 265 33.48 -1.09 2.11
N GLU A 266 34.70 -0.57 2.01
CA GLU A 266 34.92 0.88 1.90
C GLU A 266 34.61 1.38 0.48
N LEU A 267 33.99 2.56 0.38
CA LEU A 267 33.69 3.15 -0.92
C LEU A 267 35.00 3.62 -1.58
N PRO A 268 35.31 3.17 -2.80
CA PRO A 268 36.57 3.52 -3.43
C PRO A 268 36.60 5.04 -3.77
N PRO A 269 37.77 5.70 -3.68
CA PRO A 269 37.87 7.16 -3.72
C PRO A 269 37.52 7.76 -5.10
N ASP A 270 37.68 6.97 -6.16
CA ASP A 270 37.26 7.31 -7.52
C ASP A 270 35.74 7.43 -7.65
N ALA A 271 34.96 6.59 -6.95
CA ALA A 271 33.50 6.67 -6.89
C ALA A 271 33.00 7.97 -6.25
N LEU A 272 33.82 8.66 -5.43
CA LEU A 272 33.47 9.96 -4.86
C LEU A 272 33.61 11.12 -5.87
N THR A 273 34.39 10.93 -6.93
CA THR A 273 34.75 12.01 -7.86
C THR A 273 34.09 11.87 -9.23
N SER A 274 33.68 10.65 -9.61
CA SER A 274 33.10 10.37 -10.93
C SER A 274 31.75 9.66 -10.83
N SER A 275 30.74 10.21 -11.50
CA SER A 275 29.42 9.57 -11.63
C SER A 275 29.48 8.22 -12.35
N ALA A 276 30.47 8.02 -13.23
CA ALA A 276 30.67 6.74 -13.90
C ALA A 276 31.22 5.70 -12.92
N ALA A 277 32.26 6.06 -12.14
CA ALA A 277 32.86 5.15 -11.16
C ALA A 277 31.88 4.74 -10.06
N ILE A 278 31.03 5.66 -9.58
CA ILE A 278 30.01 5.30 -8.58
C ILE A 278 28.94 4.37 -9.14
N SER A 279 28.56 4.55 -10.41
CA SER A 279 27.55 3.72 -11.06
C SER A 279 28.10 2.31 -11.28
N GLU A 280 29.35 2.20 -11.75
CA GLU A 280 30.06 0.92 -11.88
C GLU A 280 30.18 0.21 -10.52
N PHE A 281 30.51 0.93 -9.45
CA PHE A 281 30.52 0.37 -8.10
C PHE A 281 29.13 -0.16 -7.71
N ILE A 282 28.07 0.63 -7.88
CA ILE A 282 26.69 0.22 -7.57
C ILE A 282 26.31 -1.05 -8.35
N ASP A 283 26.57 -1.07 -9.66
CA ASP A 283 26.24 -2.19 -10.53
C ASP A 283 27.01 -3.46 -10.13
N SER A 284 28.29 -3.32 -9.79
CA SER A 284 29.12 -4.45 -9.31
C SER A 284 28.61 -5.05 -8.00
N GLN A 285 28.05 -4.25 -7.09
CA GLN A 285 27.47 -4.76 -5.85
C GLN A 285 26.07 -5.34 -6.07
N LEU A 286 25.30 -4.81 -7.02
CA LEU A 286 23.98 -5.34 -7.36
C LEU A 286 24.03 -6.64 -8.17
N ALA A 287 25.16 -6.90 -8.85
CA ALA A 287 25.44 -8.15 -9.55
C ALA A 287 25.75 -9.32 -8.60
N LYS A 288 26.14 -9.03 -7.35
CA LYS A 288 26.37 -10.07 -6.34
C LYS A 288 25.03 -10.58 -5.78
N PRO A 289 24.89 -11.89 -5.55
CA PRO A 289 23.71 -12.43 -4.91
C PRO A 289 23.59 -11.90 -3.47
N SER A 290 22.37 -11.57 -3.04
CA SER A 290 22.13 -11.16 -1.65
C SER A 290 22.32 -12.35 -0.71
N ASP A 291 22.82 -12.11 0.51
CA ASP A 291 22.97 -13.14 1.56
C ASP A 291 21.71 -13.97 1.78
N LYS A 292 20.53 -13.33 1.75
CA LYS A 292 19.25 -14.04 1.87
C LYS A 292 19.05 -15.04 0.74
N MET A 293 19.44 -14.67 -0.48
CA MET A 293 19.32 -15.51 -1.66
C MET A 293 20.33 -16.67 -1.60
N ILE A 294 21.58 -16.41 -1.18
CA ILE A 294 22.59 -17.46 -0.97
C ILE A 294 22.14 -18.44 0.11
N LEU A 295 21.64 -17.95 1.25
CA LEU A 295 21.13 -18.79 2.34
C LEU A 295 19.94 -19.64 1.89
N TYR A 296 19.02 -19.05 1.11
CA TYR A 296 17.89 -19.78 0.57
C TYR A 296 18.31 -20.85 -0.45
N ALA A 297 19.23 -20.54 -1.35
CA ALA A 297 19.83 -21.50 -2.27
C ALA A 297 20.52 -22.65 -1.52
N ALA A 298 21.30 -22.35 -0.47
CA ALA A 298 21.96 -23.35 0.36
C ALA A 298 20.96 -24.24 1.12
N GLN A 299 19.86 -23.68 1.60
CA GLN A 299 18.78 -24.44 2.23
C GLN A 299 18.14 -25.42 1.23
N LEU A 300 17.78 -24.96 0.03
CA LEU A 300 17.20 -25.79 -1.03
C LEU A 300 18.17 -26.90 -1.49
N ALA A 301 19.45 -26.56 -1.68
CA ALA A 301 20.51 -27.53 -1.98
C ALA A 301 20.56 -28.66 -0.94
N ARG A 302 20.56 -28.32 0.35
CA ARG A 302 20.57 -29.31 1.44
C ARG A 302 19.31 -30.19 1.47
N GLU A 303 18.14 -29.59 1.26
CA GLU A 303 16.86 -30.33 1.21
C GLU A 303 16.85 -31.35 0.06
N ARG A 304 17.42 -30.97 -1.09
CA ARG A 304 17.51 -31.81 -2.29
C ARG A 304 18.75 -32.70 -2.35
N ARG A 305 19.65 -32.58 -1.37
CA ARG A 305 20.96 -33.25 -1.33
C ARG A 305 21.79 -32.97 -2.60
N VAL A 306 21.66 -31.77 -3.16
CA VAL A 306 22.47 -31.27 -4.28
C VAL A 306 23.55 -30.35 -3.72
N GLY A 307 24.79 -30.45 -4.24
CA GLY A 307 25.86 -29.53 -3.86
C GLY A 307 25.61 -28.11 -4.37
N LEU A 308 26.02 -27.09 -3.61
CA LEU A 308 25.96 -25.70 -4.04
C LEU A 308 27.33 -25.29 -4.62
N ASP A 309 27.39 -25.06 -5.94
CA ASP A 309 28.62 -24.66 -6.61
C ASP A 309 29.04 -23.24 -6.22
N SER A 310 30.34 -23.01 -6.07
CA SER A 310 30.92 -21.68 -5.88
C SER A 310 30.52 -20.65 -6.94
N ALA A 311 30.32 -21.06 -8.19
CA ALA A 311 29.85 -20.19 -9.27
C ALA A 311 28.44 -19.64 -9.01
N VAL A 312 27.58 -20.46 -8.40
CA VAL A 312 26.20 -20.10 -8.00
C VAL A 312 26.22 -19.09 -6.85
N ILE A 313 27.24 -19.13 -5.99
CA ILE A 313 27.41 -18.19 -4.87
C ILE A 313 28.02 -16.87 -5.33
N ALA A 314 28.84 -16.88 -6.39
CA ALA A 314 29.52 -15.68 -6.88
C ALA A 314 28.63 -14.79 -7.75
N ASP A 315 27.70 -15.37 -8.49
CA ASP A 315 26.89 -14.66 -9.48
C ASP A 315 25.39 -14.72 -9.16
N LYS A 316 24.73 -13.54 -9.17
CA LYS A 316 23.31 -13.43 -8.84
C LYS A 316 22.41 -14.17 -9.84
N THR A 317 22.76 -14.14 -11.12
CA THR A 317 21.95 -14.79 -12.16
C THR A 317 22.06 -16.31 -12.07
N ALA A 318 23.26 -16.83 -11.82
CA ALA A 318 23.48 -18.25 -11.54
C ALA A 318 22.76 -18.71 -10.27
N CYS A 319 22.79 -17.91 -9.20
CA CYS A 319 22.06 -18.17 -7.96
C CYS A 319 20.54 -18.26 -8.18
N SER A 320 19.97 -17.29 -8.89
CA SER A 320 18.55 -17.27 -9.28
C SER A 320 18.18 -18.51 -10.08
N ALA A 321 18.91 -18.80 -11.16
CA ALA A 321 18.64 -19.93 -12.04
C ALA A 321 18.71 -21.27 -11.28
N PHE A 322 19.66 -21.41 -10.35
CA PHE A 322 19.75 -22.57 -9.47
C PHE A 322 18.51 -22.73 -8.59
N ILE A 323 18.07 -21.66 -7.92
CA ILE A 323 16.85 -21.66 -7.09
C ILE A 323 15.64 -22.06 -7.94
N ASP A 324 15.46 -21.42 -9.10
CA ASP A 324 14.32 -21.66 -9.99
C ASP A 324 14.29 -23.11 -10.47
N SER A 325 15.45 -23.69 -10.81
CA SER A 325 15.55 -25.10 -11.21
C SER A 325 15.11 -26.08 -10.11
N LEU A 326 15.44 -25.81 -8.85
CA LEU A 326 15.04 -26.65 -7.72
C LEU A 326 13.56 -26.49 -7.35
N LEU A 327 13.00 -25.30 -7.57
CA LEU A 327 11.57 -25.04 -7.39
C LEU A 327 10.75 -25.72 -8.49
N ALA A 328 11.23 -25.73 -9.74
CA ALA A 328 10.57 -26.44 -10.83
C ALA A 328 10.50 -27.95 -10.58
N GLN A 329 11.60 -28.56 -10.13
CA GLN A 329 11.64 -30.00 -9.76
C GLN A 329 10.66 -30.36 -8.64
N ARG A 330 10.25 -29.40 -7.78
CA ARG A 330 9.24 -29.64 -6.74
C ARG A 330 7.85 -29.87 -7.32
N LEU A 331 7.53 -29.18 -8.43
CA LEU A 331 6.23 -29.28 -9.07
C LEU A 331 6.08 -30.63 -9.79
N ASP A 332 7.15 -31.09 -10.44
CA ASP A 332 7.15 -32.37 -11.17
C ASP A 332 7.03 -33.57 -10.22
N ALA A 333 7.76 -33.56 -9.09
CA ALA A 333 7.69 -34.64 -8.11
C ALA A 333 6.30 -34.79 -7.46
N GLY A 334 5.55 -33.69 -7.33
CA GLY A 334 4.18 -33.70 -6.80
C GLY A 334 3.15 -34.22 -7.81
N ALA A 335 3.42 -34.09 -9.12
CA ALA A 335 2.53 -34.59 -10.16
C ALA A 335 2.54 -36.12 -10.25
N GLU A 336 3.71 -36.76 -10.10
CA GLU A 336 3.79 -38.23 -10.14
C GLU A 336 3.17 -38.90 -8.90
N THR A 337 3.20 -38.25 -7.73
CA THR A 337 2.67 -38.87 -6.50
C THR A 337 1.13 -38.90 -6.44
N LEU A 338 0.44 -38.11 -7.27
CA LEU A 338 -1.03 -38.14 -7.36
C LEU A 338 -1.55 -39.06 -8.48
N GLY A 339 -0.70 -39.50 -9.41
CA GLY A 339 -1.06 -40.40 -10.51
C GLY A 339 -0.89 -41.89 -10.20
N ALA A 340 0.05 -42.24 -9.32
CA ALA A 340 0.21 -43.61 -8.84
C ALA A 340 -0.73 -43.85 -7.65
N ARG A 341 -2.00 -44.14 -7.91
CA ARG A 341 -2.84 -44.85 -6.92
C ARG A 341 -2.03 -46.06 -6.45
N PRO A 342 -1.66 -46.17 -5.16
CA PRO A 342 -1.05 -47.40 -4.68
C PRO A 342 -2.04 -48.51 -5.05
N SER A 343 -1.59 -49.50 -5.84
CA SER A 343 -2.40 -50.68 -6.08
C SER A 343 -2.73 -51.22 -4.71
N VAL A 344 -4.00 -51.12 -4.33
CA VAL A 344 -4.48 -51.70 -3.08
C VAL A 344 -4.07 -53.16 -3.18
N PRO A 345 -3.18 -53.68 -2.31
CA PRO A 345 -2.82 -55.08 -2.36
C PRO A 345 -4.13 -55.86 -2.25
N PRO A 346 -4.34 -56.90 -3.08
CA PRO A 346 -5.58 -57.67 -3.04
C PRO A 346 -5.80 -58.11 -1.60
N ALA A 347 -6.97 -57.76 -1.07
CA ALA A 347 -7.35 -58.04 0.30
C ALA A 347 -7.03 -59.50 0.61
N THR A 348 -6.05 -59.74 1.48
CA THR A 348 -5.81 -61.07 2.01
C THR A 348 -7.08 -61.46 2.77
N PRO A 349 -7.71 -62.60 2.46
CA PRO A 349 -8.89 -63.04 3.16
C PRO A 349 -8.53 -63.23 4.63
N TYR A 350 -9.27 -62.51 5.48
CA TYR A 350 -9.23 -62.58 6.93
C TYR A 350 -9.40 -64.03 7.39
N GLY A 351 -8.29 -64.69 7.71
CA GLY A 351 -8.26 -65.96 8.41
C GLY A 351 -8.42 -65.71 9.90
N ALA A 352 -9.53 -66.18 10.45
CA ALA A 352 -9.87 -66.14 11.85
C ALA A 352 -8.91 -67.00 12.70
N ALA A 353 -8.27 -66.38 13.69
CA ALA A 353 -7.79 -66.93 14.97
C ALA A 353 -7.02 -65.78 15.65
N GLY A 354 -7.49 -65.18 16.74
CA GLY A 354 -7.60 -65.80 18.05
C GLY A 354 -6.46 -65.26 18.93
N GLY A 355 -6.79 -64.47 19.96
CA GLY A 355 -5.80 -64.05 20.96
C GLY A 355 -6.03 -62.66 21.55
N TYR A 356 -6.92 -62.57 22.54
CA TYR A 356 -6.95 -61.44 23.47
C TYR A 356 -5.71 -61.49 24.36
N GLY A 357 -4.66 -60.75 23.99
CA GLY A 357 -3.50 -60.48 24.82
C GLY A 357 -3.63 -59.09 25.46
N ALA A 358 -3.69 -59.05 26.79
CA ALA A 358 -3.85 -57.85 27.60
C ALA A 358 -2.77 -56.78 27.34
N PRO A 359 -3.10 -55.47 27.40
CA PRO A 359 -2.10 -54.42 27.35
C PRO A 359 -1.33 -54.36 28.68
N ALA A 360 -0.01 -54.61 28.59
CA ALA A 360 0.92 -54.40 29.68
C ALA A 360 1.00 -52.91 30.04
N ALA A 361 1.11 -52.67 31.35
CA ALA A 361 1.11 -51.39 32.02
C ALA A 361 2.10 -50.38 31.41
N SER A 362 1.60 -49.16 31.24
CA SER A 362 2.35 -47.96 30.91
C SER A 362 3.39 -47.67 31.99
N ALA A 363 4.67 -47.61 31.61
CA ALA A 363 5.73 -47.04 32.43
C ALA A 363 5.59 -45.50 32.47
N PRO A 364 5.80 -44.85 33.63
CA PRO A 364 5.76 -43.39 33.73
C PRO A 364 6.95 -42.77 33.02
N PHE A 365 6.67 -41.82 32.12
CA PHE A 365 7.67 -40.96 31.50
C PHE A 365 8.27 -40.06 32.58
N GLU A 366 9.50 -40.36 32.98
CA GLU A 366 10.31 -39.58 33.91
C GLU A 366 10.83 -38.33 33.17
N ASN A 367 10.15 -37.21 33.43
CA ASN A 367 10.47 -35.91 32.85
C ASN A 367 11.71 -35.36 33.57
N LYS A 368 12.90 -35.60 33.01
CA LYS A 368 14.15 -35.06 33.55
C LYS A 368 14.17 -33.54 33.40
N ASP A 369 14.32 -32.90 34.54
CA ASP A 369 14.53 -31.47 34.74
C ASP A 369 15.58 -30.90 33.78
N VAL A 370 15.11 -30.12 32.81
CA VAL A 370 15.96 -29.20 32.06
C VAL A 370 16.09 -27.94 32.90
N HIS A 371 17.17 -27.87 33.69
CA HIS A 371 17.62 -26.64 34.33
C HIS A 371 17.84 -25.55 33.26
N PRO A 372 17.30 -24.33 33.42
CA PRO A 372 17.71 -23.20 32.60
C PRO A 372 19.12 -22.79 33.03
N SER A 373 20.10 -23.07 32.16
CA SER A 373 21.45 -22.53 32.30
C SER A 373 21.39 -21.00 32.32
N THR A 374 21.67 -20.46 33.50
CA THR A 374 22.02 -19.06 33.76
C THR A 374 23.15 -18.65 32.81
N TRP A 375 22.84 -17.78 31.86
CA TRP A 375 23.84 -17.06 31.09
C TRP A 375 24.41 -15.95 31.95
N ASP A 376 25.56 -16.23 32.54
CA ASP A 376 26.42 -15.26 33.22
C ASP A 376 27.06 -14.35 32.16
N MET A 377 26.72 -13.06 32.20
CA MET A 377 27.29 -12.02 31.33
C MET A 377 28.45 -11.34 32.06
N PRO A 378 29.72 -11.49 31.64
CA PRO A 378 30.82 -10.77 32.25
C PRO A 378 30.72 -9.28 31.89
N GLY A 379 30.76 -8.46 32.94
CA GLY A 379 30.63 -7.01 32.89
C GLY A 379 31.61 -6.34 31.93
N ARG A 380 31.10 -5.36 31.20
CA ARG A 380 31.90 -4.29 30.62
C ARG A 380 32.23 -3.30 31.73
N ARG A 381 33.53 -3.14 32.00
CA ARG A 381 34.09 -1.93 32.63
C ARG A 381 34.48 -0.95 31.55
#